data_AF-A0A847BPR4-F1
#
_entry.id   AF-A0A847BPR4-F1
#
_cell.length_a   1.000
_cell.length_b   1.000
_cell.length_c   1.000
_cell.angle_alpha   90.00
_cell.angle_beta   90.00
_cell.angle_gamma   90.00
#
_symmetry.space_group_name_H-M   'P 1'
#
loop_
_entity.id
_entity.type
_entity.pdbx_description
1 polymer ?
#
loop_
_entity_poly.entity_id
_entity_poly.type
_entity_poly.pdbx_seq_one_letter_code
_entity_poly.pdbx_strand_id
1 'polypeptide(L)'
;MNRILAESISLVKDKLGSQIKDITVERAVLGLFFTGVKLSTGHGGLSFTPVKEMPEAVCCPSSAKAMPLSGKLNQQPVTRYLDDLASDNLLRKSLGIAALNALSMA
;
A
#
# COMPACT_ATOMS: atom_id res chain seq x y z
N MET A 1 -10.62 8.04 8.66
CA MET A 1 -9.25 8.26 8.13
C MET A 1 -8.48 9.17 9.08
N ASN A 2 -7.21 8.90 9.37
CA ASN A 2 -6.35 9.82 10.13
C ASN A 2 -6.12 11.12 9.33
N ARG A 3 -6.13 12.29 9.99
CA ARG A 3 -5.98 13.60 9.34
C ARG A 3 -4.65 13.76 8.61
N ILE A 4 -3.54 13.30 9.20
CA ILE A 4 -2.20 13.38 8.58
C ILE A 4 -2.13 12.53 7.31
N LEU A 5 -2.75 11.34 7.31
CA LEU A 5 -2.82 10.52 6.10
C LEU A 5 -3.66 11.19 5.01
N ALA A 6 -4.80 11.79 5.36
CA ALA A 6 -5.64 12.50 4.40
C ALA A 6 -4.89 13.69 3.76
N GLU A 7 -4.21 14.50 4.58
CA GLU A 7 -3.40 15.64 4.12
C GLU A 7 -2.24 15.16 3.23
N SER A 8 -1.56 14.07 3.59
CA SER A 8 -0.47 13.49 2.79
C SER A 8 -0.95 13.00 1.41
N ILE A 9 -2.12 12.35 1.35
CA ILE A 9 -2.73 11.93 0.09
C ILE A 9 -3.04 13.14 -0.79
N SER A 10 -3.61 14.22 -0.21
CA SER A 10 -3.91 15.44 -0.96
C SER A 10 -2.64 16.05 -1.55
N LEU A 11 -1.60 16.22 -0.72
CA LEU A 11 -0.32 16.80 -1.16
C LEU A 11 0.31 16.03 -2.32
N VAL A 12 0.30 14.70 -2.26
CA VAL A 12 0.84 13.85 -3.34
C VAL A 12 -0.01 13.96 -4.61
N LYS A 13 -1.35 13.93 -4.49
CA LYS A 13 -2.26 14.10 -5.63
C LYS A 13 -2.10 15.47 -6.28
N ASP A 14 -1.96 16.53 -5.49
CA ASP A 14 -1.80 17.90 -5.99
C ASP A 14 -0.46 18.08 -6.71
N LYS A 15 0.62 17.48 -6.19
CA LYS A 15 1.96 17.53 -6.81
C LYS A 15 2.05 16.74 -8.11
N LEU A 16 1.47 15.54 -8.17
CA LEU A 16 1.52 14.67 -9.35
C LEU A 16 0.42 14.99 -10.38
N GLY A 17 -0.62 15.71 -9.97
CA GLY A 17 -1.73 16.12 -10.83
C GLY A 17 -2.35 14.93 -11.58
N SER A 18 -2.47 15.05 -12.91
CA SER A 18 -3.02 13.99 -13.76
C SER A 18 -2.10 12.78 -13.91
N GLN A 19 -0.78 12.94 -13.73
CA GLN A 19 0.20 11.87 -13.95
C GLN A 19 -0.01 10.68 -13.02
N ILE A 20 -0.59 10.90 -11.84
CA ILE A 20 -0.91 9.83 -10.89
C ILE A 20 -1.82 8.74 -11.50
N LYS A 21 -2.62 9.07 -12.51
CA LYS A 21 -3.52 8.13 -13.20
C LYS A 21 -2.77 7.11 -14.05
N ASP A 22 -1.54 7.45 -14.47
CA ASP A 22 -0.69 6.61 -15.32
C ASP A 22 0.28 5.76 -14.49
N ILE A 23 0.37 6.01 -13.18
CA ILE A 23 1.25 5.27 -12.28
C ILE A 23 0.56 3.98 -11.82
N THR A 24 1.25 2.86 -12.04
CA THR A 24 0.81 1.55 -11.56
C THR A 24 1.77 0.99 -10.52
N VAL A 25 1.29 0.05 -9.71
CA VAL A 25 2.14 -0.76 -8.83
C VAL A 25 2.75 -1.88 -9.67
N GLU A 26 4.05 -1.77 -9.95
CA GLU A 26 4.81 -2.80 -10.66
C GLU A 26 4.97 -4.07 -9.81
N ARG A 27 5.27 -3.88 -8.52
CA ARG A 27 5.44 -4.97 -7.55
C ARG A 27 4.97 -4.54 -6.17
N ALA A 28 4.29 -5.43 -5.47
CA ALA A 28 4.05 -5.29 -4.04
C ALA A 28 4.38 -6.59 -3.31
N VAL A 29 4.88 -6.46 -2.08
CA VAL A 29 5.29 -7.58 -1.24
C VAL A 29 4.82 -7.32 0.19
N LEU A 30 4.08 -8.27 0.76
CA LEU A 30 3.77 -8.31 2.19
C LEU A 30 4.84 -9.14 2.88
N GLY A 31 5.86 -8.50 3.44
CA GLY A 31 6.90 -9.15 4.23
C GLY A 31 6.53 -9.21 5.72
N LEU A 32 7.29 -9.98 6.50
CA LEU A 32 7.05 -10.14 7.94
C LEU A 32 7.25 -8.86 8.75
N PHE A 33 8.26 -8.05 8.41
CA PHE A 33 8.53 -6.79 9.11
C PHE A 33 8.11 -5.56 8.31
N PHE A 34 8.21 -5.65 6.99
CA PHE A 34 7.90 -4.56 6.09
C PHE A 34 7.08 -5.04 4.91
N THR A 35 6.11 -4.20 4.56
CA THR A 35 5.36 -4.23 3.32
C THR A 35 6.03 -3.27 2.35
N GLY A 36 6.31 -3.73 1.14
CA GLY A 36 6.99 -2.94 0.11
C GLY A 36 6.16 -2.80 -1.15
N VAL A 37 6.27 -1.64 -1.79
CA VAL A 37 5.66 -1.32 -3.10
C VAL A 37 6.73 -0.71 -3.99
N LYS A 38 6.77 -1.13 -5.26
CA LYS A 38 7.51 -0.50 -6.35
C LYS A 38 6.52 -0.03 -7.41
N LEU A 39 6.64 1.23 -7.82
CA LEU A 39 5.82 1.86 -8.86
C LEU A 39 6.44 1.63 -10.25
N SER A 40 5.62 1.77 -11.29
CA SER A 40 6.07 1.76 -12.69
C SER A 40 7.06 2.89 -13.01
N THR A 41 7.15 3.91 -12.18
CA THR A 41 8.14 5.00 -12.26
C THR A 41 9.52 4.59 -11.74
N GLY A 42 9.67 3.38 -11.20
CA GLY A 42 10.91 2.88 -10.61
C GLY A 42 11.08 3.18 -9.12
N HIS A 43 10.30 4.10 -8.57
CA HIS A 43 10.33 4.47 -7.15
C HIS A 43 9.71 3.41 -6.26
N GLY A 44 10.25 3.28 -5.05
CA GLY A 44 9.82 2.30 -4.06
C GLY A 44 9.46 2.94 -2.73
N GLY A 45 8.59 2.27 -1.97
CA GLY A 45 8.15 2.69 -0.66
C GLY A 45 7.92 1.50 0.27
N LEU A 46 8.09 1.75 1.57
CA LEU A 46 7.97 0.74 2.62
C LEU A 46 6.96 1.20 3.67
N SER A 47 6.32 0.23 4.32
CA SER A 47 5.52 0.40 5.52
C SER A 47 5.80 -0.75 6.47
N PHE A 48 5.76 -0.51 7.79
CA PHE A 48 5.85 -1.60 8.75
C PHE A 48 4.68 -2.56 8.57
N THR A 49 4.94 -3.87 8.64
CA THR A 49 3.88 -4.89 8.61
C THR A 49 3.41 -5.16 10.04
N PRO A 50 2.14 -4.90 10.39
CA PRO A 50 1.61 -5.04 11.74
C PRO A 50 1.29 -6.51 12.06
N VAL A 51 2.32 -7.37 12.05
CA VAL A 51 2.18 -8.82 12.31
C VAL A 51 1.78 -9.13 13.76
N LYS A 52 2.13 -8.27 14.72
CA LYS A 52 1.79 -8.46 16.14
C LYS A 52 0.32 -8.13 16.41
N GLU A 53 -0.23 -7.16 15.68
CA GLU A 53 -1.63 -6.77 15.70
C GLU A 53 -2.51 -7.74 14.90
N MET A 54 -1.87 -8.65 14.16
CA MET A 54 -2.51 -9.71 13.37
C MET A 54 -1.89 -11.08 13.67
N PRO A 55 -1.99 -11.59 14.92
CA PRO A 55 -1.34 -12.84 15.32
C PRO A 55 -1.77 -14.04 14.45
N GLU A 56 -3.00 -14.01 13.95
CA GLU A 56 -3.56 -15.00 13.02
C GLU A 56 -2.88 -15.02 11.63
N ALA A 57 -2.07 -14.02 11.29
CA ALA A 57 -1.47 -13.84 9.97
C ALA A 57 -0.02 -14.37 9.86
N VAL A 58 0.57 -14.87 10.95
CA VAL A 58 2.02 -15.12 11.02
C VAL A 58 2.41 -16.58 10.72
N CYS A 59 1.53 -17.57 10.90
CA CYS A 59 1.95 -18.98 10.81
C CYS A 59 0.85 -20.02 10.44
N CYS A 60 -0.41 -19.62 10.19
CA CYS A 60 -1.54 -20.56 10.09
C CYS A 60 -2.48 -20.24 8.91
N PRO A 61 -3.36 -21.16 8.43
CA PRO A 61 -4.23 -20.94 7.27
C PRO A 61 -5.19 -19.73 7.37
N SER A 62 -5.35 -19.14 8.56
CA SER A 62 -5.99 -17.85 8.81
C SER A 62 -5.30 -16.65 8.14
N SER A 63 -3.96 -16.69 7.95
CA SER A 63 -3.21 -15.65 7.21
C SER A 63 -3.72 -15.50 5.79
N ALA A 64 -3.97 -16.62 5.11
CA ALA A 64 -4.43 -16.64 3.72
C ALA A 64 -5.80 -15.97 3.56
N LYS A 65 -6.67 -16.05 4.58
CA LYS A 65 -7.98 -15.38 4.59
C LYS A 65 -7.86 -13.86 4.72
N ALA A 66 -6.87 -13.38 5.48
CA ALA A 66 -6.64 -11.96 5.70
C ALA A 66 -5.87 -11.29 4.54
N MET A 67 -5.18 -12.08 3.70
CA MET A 67 -4.36 -11.59 2.60
C MET A 67 -5.17 -10.76 1.60
N PRO A 68 -4.82 -9.49 1.39
CA PRO A 68 -5.51 -8.65 0.43
C PRO A 68 -5.09 -8.99 -1.00
N LEU A 69 -6.05 -8.91 -1.93
CA LEU A 69 -5.80 -8.87 -3.37
C LEU A 69 -4.90 -10.03 -3.88
N SER A 70 -5.03 -11.23 -3.31
CA SER A 70 -4.21 -12.39 -3.69
C SER A 70 -4.21 -12.62 -5.20
N GLY A 71 -3.03 -12.70 -5.81
CA GLY A 71 -2.83 -12.81 -7.26
C GLY A 71 -3.11 -11.55 -8.08
N LYS A 72 -3.45 -10.42 -7.45
CA LYS A 72 -3.84 -9.14 -8.11
C LYS A 72 -3.12 -7.92 -7.54
N LEU A 73 -1.97 -8.12 -6.90
CA LEU A 73 -1.19 -7.05 -6.31
C LEU A 73 -0.38 -6.25 -7.35
N ASN A 74 0.03 -6.85 -8.46
CA ASN A 74 0.77 -6.14 -9.51
C ASN A 74 -0.16 -5.56 -10.59
N GLN A 75 0.37 -4.61 -11.36
CA GLN A 75 -0.28 -3.99 -12.52
C GLN A 75 -1.63 -3.31 -12.20
N GLN A 76 -1.84 -2.92 -10.94
CA GLN A 76 -3.00 -2.14 -10.54
C GLN A 76 -2.65 -0.64 -10.52
N PRO A 77 -3.61 0.25 -10.82
CA PRO A 77 -3.42 1.69 -10.61
C PRO A 77 -3.04 1.99 -9.16
N VAL A 78 -2.08 2.90 -8.95
CA VAL A 78 -1.64 3.27 -7.59
C VAL A 78 -2.78 3.91 -6.78
N THR A 79 -3.76 4.53 -7.43
CA THR A 79 -4.93 5.12 -6.79
C THR A 79 -5.75 4.09 -6.00
N ARG A 80 -5.85 2.85 -6.49
CA ARG A 80 -6.51 1.75 -5.77
C ARG A 80 -5.84 1.46 -4.43
N TYR A 81 -4.51 1.55 -4.39
CA TYR A 81 -3.75 1.40 -3.15
C TYR A 81 -3.94 2.58 -2.19
N LEU A 82 -4.14 3.80 -2.71
CA LEU A 82 -4.48 4.94 -1.87
C LEU A 82 -5.87 4.81 -1.25
N ASP A 83 -6.83 4.18 -1.95
CA ASP A 83 -8.15 3.90 -1.39
C ASP A 83 -8.07 2.91 -0.21
N ASP A 84 -7.11 1.99 -0.23
CA ASP A 84 -6.86 1.03 0.85
C ASP A 84 -6.38 1.71 2.17
N LEU A 85 -5.98 2.99 2.15
CA LEU A 85 -5.68 3.74 3.38
C LEU A 85 -6.93 3.95 4.26
N ALA A 86 -8.12 3.89 3.68
CA ALA A 86 -9.39 3.94 4.40
C ALA A 86 -9.85 2.57 4.93
N SER A 87 -9.19 1.47 4.55
CA SER A 87 -9.59 0.11 4.92
C SER A 87 -9.36 -0.18 6.41
N ASP A 88 -10.24 -1.00 7.00
CA ASP A 88 -10.06 -1.58 8.34
C ASP A 88 -9.10 -2.77 8.34
N ASN A 89 -8.88 -3.42 7.19
CA ASN A 89 -7.85 -4.44 7.04
C ASN A 89 -6.45 -3.79 7.10
N LEU A 90 -5.66 -4.15 8.12
CA LEU A 90 -4.35 -3.57 8.38
C LEU A 90 -3.32 -3.89 7.29
N LEU A 91 -3.39 -5.05 6.61
CA LEU A 91 -2.49 -5.39 5.50
C LEU A 91 -2.78 -4.50 4.27
N ARG A 92 -4.06 -4.23 3.98
CA ARG A 92 -4.44 -3.25 2.94
C ARG A 92 -3.91 -1.87 3.28
N LYS A 93 -4.10 -1.44 4.53
CA LYS A 93 -3.59 -0.15 5.00
C LYS A 93 -2.06 -0.07 4.90
N SER A 94 -1.33 -1.13 5.26
CA SER A 94 0.13 -1.19 5.09
C SER A 94 0.57 -1.09 3.63
N LEU A 95 -0.14 -1.75 2.71
CA LEU A 95 0.10 -1.61 1.27
C LEU A 95 -0.16 -0.18 0.79
N GLY A 96 -1.25 0.45 1.25
CA GLY A 96 -1.57 1.84 0.93
C GLY A 96 -0.53 2.82 1.45
N ILE A 97 -0.01 2.62 2.67
CA ILE A 97 1.07 3.45 3.24
C ILE A 97 2.37 3.25 2.43
N ALA A 98 2.72 2.02 2.09
CA ALA A 98 3.90 1.75 1.28
C ALA A 98 3.79 2.40 -0.12
N ALA A 99 2.60 2.37 -0.74
CA ALA A 99 2.34 3.05 -2.00
C ALA A 99 2.42 4.58 -1.89
N LEU A 100 1.86 5.17 -0.83
CA LEU A 100 1.96 6.60 -0.55
C LEU A 100 3.42 7.04 -0.36
N ASN A 101 4.20 6.25 0.38
CA ASN A 101 5.63 6.51 0.56
C ASN A 101 6.39 6.40 -0.76
N ALA A 102 6.05 5.45 -1.63
CA ALA A 102 6.65 5.35 -2.96
C ALA A 102 6.32 6.59 -3.83
N LEU A 103 5.08 7.09 -3.76
CA LEU A 103 4.67 8.29 -4.49
C LEU A 103 5.33 9.57 -3.95
N SER A 104 5.67 9.64 -2.67
CA SER A 104 6.38 10.80 -2.11
C SER A 104 7.80 10.97 -2.66
N MET A 105 8.34 9.92 -3.31
CA MET A 105 9.65 9.93 -3.96
C MET A 105 9.55 10.08 -5.48
N ALA A 106 8.33 10.07 -6.05
CA ALA A 106 8.07 10.00 -7.48
C ALA A 106 7.93 11.36 -8.16
#